data_AF-F6FJC3-F1
#
_entry.id   AF-F6FJC3-F1
#
_cell.length_a   1.000
_cell.length_b   1.000
_cell.length_c   1.000
_cell.angle_alpha   90.00
_cell.angle_beta   90.00
_cell.angle_gamma   90.00
#
_symmetry.space_group_name_H-M   'P 1'
#
loop_
_entity.id
_entity.type
_entity.pdbx_description
1 polymer ?
#
loop_
_entity_poly.entity_id
_entity_poly.type
_entity_poly.pdbx_seq_one_letter_code
_entity_poly.pdbx_strand_id
1 'polypeptide(L)'
;MSPFPPIRRICVWSGVGFVPTSMVYSTYGYKEGLRVYSFEGSASMKSAMDLLLFSYGTVEDIGINIQTIGSSGGLEKVLSGKTDFALVSHDVSEFKNGKYKTQWESKKIRTLTLAKELMTVVYKPPRGCHEDLVISKDNVNTFYSVFSGHRHSEMKGSHFSDLLKNDNVNQRCKVKIKAWVRSSGPTKSGTATAFVNNPILTSQTSHNEWLQKVKSPSYGNEVKTLFYAPESNALAFSHFVKNLREGSMIYLPSSFVFTNWSIIRKLGLKVAKFKQSESEISLSKHNFKSQSGKYNWERQFNLLYSVDTITGDSGKNKLVKYIAENVGSLEVLHLIPNNGCCNEIEKWDTTLNSSDQKSRK
;
A
#
# COMPACT_ATOMS: atom_id res chain seq x y z
N MET A 1 18.47 -37.25 -10.82
CA MET A 1 17.08 -37.05 -10.32
C MET A 1 17.04 -37.58 -8.91
N SER A 2 16.98 -36.69 -7.91
CA SER A 2 16.90 -37.04 -6.49
C SER A 2 15.46 -36.89 -6.02
N PRO A 3 14.89 -37.83 -5.24
CA PRO A 3 13.49 -37.76 -4.85
C PRO A 3 13.30 -36.69 -3.75
N PHE A 4 12.21 -35.94 -3.87
CA PHE A 4 11.77 -35.00 -2.84
C PHE A 4 11.48 -35.73 -1.51
N PRO A 5 11.84 -35.15 -0.35
CA PRO A 5 11.40 -35.70 0.94
C PRO A 5 9.92 -35.37 1.19
N PRO A 6 9.20 -36.20 1.98
CA PRO A 6 7.77 -36.08 2.16
C PRO A 6 7.38 -34.90 3.06
N ILE A 7 6.37 -34.15 2.62
CA ILE A 7 5.74 -33.04 3.33
C ILE A 7 5.02 -33.60 4.58
N ARG A 8 5.52 -33.32 5.78
CA ARG A 8 4.72 -33.43 7.01
C ARG A 8 3.80 -32.21 7.10
N ARG A 9 2.52 -32.40 6.78
CA ARG A 9 1.47 -31.41 7.04
C ARG A 9 1.28 -31.26 8.55
N ILE A 10 1.60 -30.09 9.10
CA ILE A 10 1.12 -29.67 10.42
C ILE A 10 0.03 -28.63 10.17
N CYS A 11 -1.22 -29.06 10.33
CA CYS A 11 -2.36 -28.14 10.41
C CYS A 11 -2.37 -27.52 11.81
N VAL A 12 -2.09 -26.22 11.92
CA VAL A 12 -2.41 -25.44 13.11
C VAL A 12 -3.82 -24.89 12.93
N TRP A 13 -4.79 -25.49 13.63
CA TRP A 13 -6.10 -24.89 13.84
C TRP A 13 -5.95 -23.75 14.86
N SER A 14 -6.08 -22.51 14.43
CA SER A 14 -6.18 -21.37 15.34
C SER A 14 -7.61 -21.22 15.85
N GLY A 15 -7.89 -21.90 16.97
CA GLY A 15 -8.96 -21.53 17.88
C GLY A 15 -8.67 -20.18 18.55
N VAL A 16 -9.75 -19.47 18.86
CA VAL A 16 -9.81 -18.10 19.38
C VAL A 16 -8.88 -17.88 20.59
N GLY A 17 -7.88 -17.01 20.44
CA GLY A 17 -7.02 -16.54 21.53
C GLY A 17 -5.79 -15.79 21.00
N PHE A 18 -5.72 -14.49 21.22
CA PHE A 18 -4.52 -13.70 20.93
C PHE A 18 -3.42 -14.10 21.93
N VAL A 19 -2.48 -14.92 21.49
CA VAL A 19 -1.20 -15.09 22.19
C VAL A 19 -0.26 -14.00 21.66
N PRO A 20 0.34 -13.15 22.53
CA PRO A 20 1.36 -12.20 22.12
C PRO A 20 2.48 -12.92 21.36
N THR A 21 2.92 -12.36 20.23
CA THR A 21 4.02 -12.92 19.41
C THR A 21 5.33 -13.11 20.19
N SER A 22 5.51 -12.41 21.33
CA SER A 22 6.62 -12.64 22.26
C SER A 22 6.61 -14.02 22.92
N MET A 23 5.43 -14.66 23.07
CA MET A 23 5.31 -16.01 23.65
C MET A 23 5.45 -17.14 22.61
N VAL A 24 5.20 -16.89 21.33
CA VAL A 24 5.41 -17.91 20.27
C VAL A 24 6.91 -18.13 20.01
N TYR A 25 7.74 -17.13 20.30
CA TYR A 25 9.20 -17.26 20.25
C TYR A 25 9.82 -17.99 21.46
N SER A 26 9.09 -18.24 22.55
CA SER A 26 9.66 -18.92 23.73
C SER A 26 9.63 -20.45 23.66
N THR A 27 9.04 -21.04 22.61
CA THR A 27 8.98 -22.51 22.43
C THR A 27 9.77 -23.03 21.24
N TYR A 28 10.34 -22.15 20.40
CA TYR A 28 11.36 -22.55 19.45
C TYR A 28 12.71 -22.42 20.14
N GLY A 29 13.29 -23.57 20.49
CA GLY A 29 14.64 -23.63 21.05
C GLY A 29 15.58 -22.74 20.25
N TYR A 30 16.38 -21.95 20.97
CA TYR A 30 17.48 -21.15 20.44
C TYR A 30 18.33 -22.06 19.53
N LYS A 31 18.14 -21.96 18.21
CA LYS A 31 19.07 -22.53 17.26
C LYS A 31 20.31 -21.63 17.32
N GLU A 32 21.43 -22.15 17.81
CA GLU A 32 22.69 -21.39 17.81
C GLU A 32 22.95 -20.87 16.38
N GLY A 33 23.25 -19.56 16.28
CA GLY A 33 23.50 -18.90 14.99
C GLY A 33 22.28 -18.29 14.29
N LEU A 34 21.05 -18.40 14.84
CA LEU A 34 19.87 -17.76 14.25
C LEU A 34 19.97 -16.23 14.30
N ARG A 35 20.07 -15.58 13.14
CA ARG A 35 20.09 -14.11 13.03
C ARG A 35 18.67 -13.58 12.88
N VAL A 36 18.25 -12.65 13.72
CA VAL A 36 16.91 -12.05 13.64
C VAL A 36 16.97 -10.67 13.00
N TYR A 37 16.20 -10.46 11.93
CA TYR A 37 16.07 -9.17 11.27
C TYR A 37 14.71 -8.54 11.58
N SER A 38 14.74 -7.27 11.98
CA SER A 38 13.55 -6.49 12.36
C SER A 38 13.05 -5.63 11.19
N PHE A 39 11.77 -5.76 10.89
CA PHE A 39 11.06 -4.94 9.91
C PHE A 39 9.89 -4.24 10.61
N GLU A 40 9.86 -2.92 10.60
CA GLU A 40 8.74 -2.17 11.17
C GLU A 40 8.09 -1.26 10.11
N GLY A 41 6.76 -1.23 10.04
CA GLY A 41 6.07 -0.23 9.23
C GLY A 41 4.72 -0.65 8.67
N SER A 42 4.54 -0.46 7.37
CA SER A 42 3.26 -0.58 6.67
C SER A 42 2.68 -1.99 6.73
N ALA A 43 1.49 -2.11 7.30
CA ALA A 43 0.72 -3.36 7.33
C ALA A 43 0.44 -3.90 5.92
N SER A 44 0.30 -3.03 4.92
CA SER A 44 0.01 -3.48 3.56
C SER A 44 1.19 -4.09 2.83
N MET A 45 2.42 -3.84 3.31
CA MET A 45 3.63 -4.45 2.76
C MET A 45 3.91 -5.82 3.36
N LYS A 46 3.21 -6.21 4.44
CA LYS A 46 3.48 -7.46 5.17
C LYS A 46 3.43 -8.68 4.23
N SER A 47 2.38 -8.84 3.43
CA SER A 47 2.26 -10.00 2.54
C SER A 47 3.34 -10.04 1.45
N ALA A 48 3.78 -8.88 0.95
CA ALA A 48 4.87 -8.79 0.00
C ALA A 48 6.20 -9.21 0.65
N MET A 49 6.46 -8.73 1.87
CA MET A 49 7.66 -9.11 2.62
C MET A 49 7.63 -10.57 3.05
N ASP A 50 6.49 -11.09 3.54
CA ASP A 50 6.35 -12.51 3.90
C ASP A 50 6.71 -13.41 2.72
N LEU A 51 6.27 -13.07 1.49
CA LEU A 51 6.58 -13.84 0.28
C LEU A 51 8.09 -13.86 -0.04
N LEU A 52 8.72 -12.68 -0.04
CA LEU A 52 10.15 -12.54 -0.31
C LEU A 52 10.98 -13.25 0.78
N LEU A 53 10.61 -13.04 2.04
CA LEU A 53 11.39 -13.46 3.19
C LEU A 53 11.21 -14.94 3.53
N PHE A 54 10.02 -15.52 3.28
CA PHE A 54 9.81 -16.96 3.39
C PHE A 54 10.76 -17.73 2.46
N SER A 55 10.93 -17.24 1.23
CA SER A 55 11.81 -17.86 0.23
C SER A 55 13.30 -17.75 0.59
N TYR A 56 13.68 -16.73 1.35
CA TYR A 56 15.05 -16.57 1.84
C TYR A 56 15.33 -17.43 3.09
N GLY A 57 14.37 -17.49 4.03
CA GLY A 57 14.49 -18.26 5.27
C GLY A 57 14.48 -19.78 5.08
N THR A 58 14.14 -20.29 3.89
CA THR A 58 14.34 -21.71 3.53
C THR A 58 15.78 -22.03 3.12
N VAL A 59 16.57 -21.01 2.79
CA VAL A 59 17.96 -21.14 2.30
C VAL A 59 18.97 -20.69 3.37
N GLU A 60 18.57 -19.76 4.24
CA GLU A 60 19.41 -19.20 5.30
C GLU A 60 18.77 -19.37 6.68
N ASP A 61 19.60 -19.61 7.70
CA ASP A 61 19.16 -19.71 9.10
C ASP A 61 18.88 -18.32 9.70
N ILE A 62 17.77 -17.71 9.29
CA ILE A 62 17.35 -16.38 9.74
C ILE A 62 15.95 -16.39 10.38
N GLY A 63 15.79 -15.60 11.43
CA GLY A 63 14.51 -15.23 12.02
C GLY A 63 14.03 -13.89 11.45
N ILE A 64 12.73 -13.78 11.18
CA ILE A 64 12.14 -12.58 10.60
C ILE A 64 11.03 -12.09 11.51
N ASN A 65 11.12 -10.83 11.92
CA ASN A 65 10.11 -10.17 12.75
C ASN A 65 9.57 -8.94 12.02
N ILE A 66 8.33 -9.03 11.54
CA ILE A 66 7.63 -7.91 10.88
C ILE A 66 6.57 -7.35 11.84
N GLN A 67 6.75 -6.11 12.30
CA GLN A 67 5.77 -5.40 13.11
C GLN A 67 5.03 -4.33 12.30
N THR A 68 3.70 -4.36 12.36
CA THR A 68 2.83 -3.47 11.60
C THR A 68 2.42 -2.26 12.43
N ILE A 69 3.23 -1.19 12.39
CA ILE A 69 3.00 0.06 13.15
C ILE A 69 2.61 1.26 12.27
N GLY A 70 2.44 1.03 10.96
CA GLY A 70 2.14 2.08 9.97
C GLY A 70 3.41 2.66 9.33
N SER A 71 3.29 3.14 8.09
CA SER A 71 4.43 3.60 7.28
C SER A 71 5.25 4.71 7.96
N SER A 72 4.58 5.71 8.54
CA SER A 72 5.25 6.82 9.23
C SER A 72 5.97 6.35 10.50
N GLY A 73 5.38 5.42 11.25
CA GLY A 73 6.01 4.83 12.43
C GLY A 73 7.28 4.05 12.08
N GLY A 74 7.23 3.24 11.00
CA GLY A 74 8.41 2.54 10.49
C GLY A 74 9.53 3.51 10.08
N LEU A 75 9.18 4.57 9.34
CA LEU A 75 10.13 5.62 8.94
C LEU A 75 10.82 6.26 10.15
N GLU A 76 10.07 6.64 11.19
CA GLU A 76 10.64 7.23 12.41
C GLU A 76 11.56 6.25 13.17
N LYS A 77 11.23 4.95 13.16
CA LYS A 77 12.03 3.91 13.79
C LYS A 77 13.37 3.68 13.09
N VAL A 78 13.40 3.65 11.75
CA VAL A 78 14.68 3.51 11.02
C VAL A 78 15.52 4.78 11.13
N LEU A 79 14.91 5.97 11.08
CA LEU A 79 15.61 7.25 11.27
C LEU A 79 16.22 7.39 12.67
N SER A 80 15.61 6.78 13.68
CA SER A 80 16.15 6.73 15.05
C SER A 80 17.11 5.55 15.30
N GLY A 81 17.32 4.66 14.32
CA GLY A 81 18.16 3.47 14.45
C GLY A 81 17.58 2.39 15.37
N LYS A 82 16.26 2.40 15.58
CA LYS A 82 15.56 1.43 16.46
C LYS A 82 15.12 0.15 15.73
N THR A 83 15.21 0.11 14.41
CA THR A 83 14.90 -1.05 13.57
C THR A 83 15.89 -1.13 12.41
N ASP A 84 16.10 -2.32 11.87
CA ASP A 84 16.98 -2.56 10.73
C ASP A 84 16.36 -2.05 9.42
N PHE A 85 15.06 -2.33 9.26
CA PHE A 85 14.34 -2.07 8.03
C PHE A 85 12.99 -1.41 8.32
N ALA A 86 12.69 -0.35 7.56
CA ALA A 86 11.37 0.25 7.55
C ALA A 86 10.59 -0.09 6.28
N LEU A 87 9.32 -0.45 6.45
CA LEU A 87 8.38 -0.71 5.37
C LEU A 87 7.48 0.52 5.16
N VAL A 88 7.67 1.24 4.06
CA VAL A 88 6.96 2.50 3.78
C VAL A 88 6.16 2.40 2.49
N SER A 89 4.83 2.48 2.59
CA SER A 89 3.92 2.31 1.44
C SER A 89 3.45 3.63 0.81
N HIS A 90 4.32 4.64 0.76
CA HIS A 90 4.08 5.94 0.11
C HIS A 90 5.39 6.52 -0.41
N ASP A 91 5.31 7.56 -1.25
CA ASP A 91 6.49 8.30 -1.74
C ASP A 91 7.21 8.99 -0.58
N VAL A 92 8.52 8.77 -0.49
CA VAL A 92 9.36 9.29 0.59
C VAL A 92 10.09 10.58 0.23
N SER A 93 9.95 11.08 -1.00
CA SER A 93 10.69 12.23 -1.52
C SER A 93 10.47 13.49 -0.68
N GLU A 94 9.23 13.75 -0.25
CA GLU A 94 8.89 14.89 0.60
C GLU A 94 9.51 14.78 2.00
N PHE A 95 9.61 13.57 2.56
CA PHE A 95 10.22 13.35 3.87
C PHE A 95 11.74 13.49 3.82
N LYS A 96 12.34 12.90 2.77
CA LYS A 96 13.78 12.96 2.49
C LYS A 96 14.27 14.39 2.27
N ASN A 97 13.50 15.21 1.57
CA ASN A 97 13.89 16.59 1.25
C ASN A 97 13.31 17.64 2.21
N GLY A 98 12.41 17.24 3.11
CA GLY A 98 11.72 18.12 4.06
C GLY A 98 12.06 17.81 5.52
N LYS A 99 11.02 17.51 6.32
CA LYS A 99 11.09 17.37 7.80
C LYS A 99 12.24 16.49 8.29
N TYR A 100 12.57 15.42 7.56
CA TYR A 100 13.54 14.42 8.01
C TYR A 100 14.88 14.48 7.28
N LYS A 101 15.16 15.52 6.48
CA LYS A 101 16.38 15.63 5.66
C LYS A 101 17.66 15.38 6.46
N THR A 102 17.86 16.07 7.58
CA THR A 102 19.07 15.93 8.40
C THR A 102 19.24 14.52 8.98
N GLN A 103 18.15 13.90 9.45
CA GLN A 103 18.18 12.52 9.96
C GLN A 103 18.44 11.51 8.84
N TRP A 104 17.84 11.76 7.67
CA TRP A 104 18.02 10.93 6.48
C TRP A 104 19.47 10.92 6.01
N GLU A 105 20.10 12.09 5.92
CA GLU A 105 21.49 12.27 5.51
C GLU A 105 22.45 11.70 6.56
N SER A 106 22.27 12.05 7.84
CA SER A 106 23.15 11.60 8.93
C SER A 106 23.13 10.09 9.15
N LYS A 107 21.96 9.44 9.01
CA LYS A 107 21.83 7.99 9.09
C LYS A 107 22.09 7.28 7.76
N LYS A 108 22.42 8.03 6.70
CA LYS A 108 22.64 7.52 5.34
C LYS A 108 21.50 6.58 4.92
N ILE A 109 20.26 6.99 5.12
CA ILE A 109 19.10 6.16 4.77
C ILE A 109 19.02 6.00 3.26
N ARG A 110 18.85 4.76 2.82
CA ARG A 110 18.57 4.39 1.43
C ARG A 110 17.15 3.88 1.30
N THR A 111 16.61 4.07 0.09
CA THR A 111 15.29 3.59 -0.30
C THR A 111 15.46 2.58 -1.41
N LEU A 112 14.98 1.38 -1.19
CA LEU A 112 14.78 0.39 -2.24
C LEU A 112 13.29 0.32 -2.55
N THR A 113 12.87 0.87 -3.69
CA THR A 113 11.48 0.74 -4.15
C THR A 113 11.29 -0.66 -4.71
N LEU A 114 10.51 -1.48 -4.02
CA LEU A 114 10.24 -2.88 -4.36
C LEU A 114 9.20 -2.99 -5.46
N ALA A 115 8.08 -2.27 -5.33
CA ALA A 115 6.98 -2.38 -6.27
C ALA A 115 6.11 -1.13 -6.25
N LYS A 116 5.24 -1.03 -7.25
CA LYS A 116 4.12 -0.10 -7.29
C LYS A 116 2.82 -0.87 -7.15
N GLU A 117 1.85 -0.25 -6.50
CA GLU A 117 0.51 -0.78 -6.32
C GLU A 117 -0.51 0.25 -6.74
N LEU A 118 -1.45 -0.15 -7.62
CA LEU A 118 -2.49 0.74 -8.10
C LEU A 118 -3.59 0.88 -7.04
N MET A 119 -4.13 2.09 -6.90
CA MET A 119 -5.28 2.36 -6.03
C MET A 119 -6.56 2.28 -6.85
N THR A 120 -7.63 1.75 -6.28
CA THR A 120 -8.93 1.70 -6.95
C THR A 120 -10.10 1.88 -5.97
N VAL A 121 -11.30 2.01 -6.52
CA VAL A 121 -12.54 2.17 -5.76
C VAL A 121 -13.49 1.05 -6.14
N VAL A 122 -13.94 0.31 -5.15
CA VAL A 122 -14.97 -0.72 -5.28
C VAL A 122 -16.29 -0.11 -4.83
N TYR A 123 -17.36 -0.30 -5.60
CA TYR A 123 -18.65 0.28 -5.28
C TYR A 123 -19.83 -0.66 -5.58
N LYS A 124 -20.94 -0.43 -4.88
CA LYS A 124 -22.24 -1.06 -5.16
C LYS A 124 -23.10 -0.09 -5.97
N PRO A 125 -23.30 -0.31 -7.28
CA PRO A 125 -24.15 0.55 -8.07
C PRO A 125 -25.61 0.49 -7.56
N PRO A 126 -26.38 1.59 -7.67
CA PRO A 126 -27.82 1.57 -7.47
C PRO A 126 -28.51 0.61 -8.44
N ARG A 127 -29.60 -0.05 -8.00
CA ARG A 127 -30.37 -0.95 -8.88
C ARG A 127 -30.95 -0.18 -10.06
N GLY A 128 -30.76 -0.71 -11.27
CA GLY A 128 -31.22 -0.09 -12.51
C GLY A 128 -30.44 1.16 -12.91
N CYS A 129 -29.33 1.47 -12.24
CA CYS A 129 -28.33 2.42 -12.71
C CYS A 129 -27.25 1.66 -13.49
N HIS A 130 -27.25 1.82 -14.81
CA HIS A 130 -26.36 1.06 -15.71
C HIS A 130 -25.03 1.76 -15.99
N GLU A 131 -24.96 3.06 -15.71
CA GLU A 131 -23.75 3.87 -15.89
C GLU A 131 -22.64 3.43 -14.94
N ASP A 132 -21.42 3.36 -15.46
CA ASP A 132 -20.23 3.07 -14.65
C ASP A 132 -19.70 4.35 -14.02
N LEU A 133 -19.26 4.25 -12.75
CA LEU A 133 -18.50 5.32 -12.12
C LEU A 133 -17.13 5.45 -12.78
N VAL A 134 -16.84 6.64 -13.32
CA VAL A 134 -15.54 7.03 -13.88
C VAL A 134 -14.99 8.17 -13.04
N ILE A 135 -13.88 7.97 -12.33
CA ILE A 135 -13.22 9.04 -11.58
C ILE A 135 -12.43 9.90 -12.57
N SER A 136 -12.83 11.15 -12.74
CA SER A 136 -12.27 12.10 -13.70
C SER A 136 -12.13 13.50 -13.08
N LYS A 137 -11.51 14.42 -13.82
CA LYS A 137 -11.45 15.84 -13.44
C LYS A 137 -12.84 16.45 -13.17
N ASP A 138 -13.86 15.99 -13.89
CA ASP A 138 -15.21 16.56 -13.85
C ASP A 138 -15.98 16.25 -12.55
N ASN A 139 -15.59 15.19 -11.84
CA ASN A 139 -16.27 14.76 -10.62
C ASN A 139 -15.35 14.63 -9.40
N VAL A 140 -14.04 14.85 -9.54
CA VAL A 140 -13.05 14.65 -8.46
C VAL A 140 -13.38 15.48 -7.22
N ASN A 141 -13.92 16.70 -7.37
CA ASN A 141 -14.29 17.57 -6.25
C ASN A 141 -15.45 16.98 -5.44
N THR A 142 -16.52 16.54 -6.12
CA THR A 142 -17.63 15.83 -5.47
C THR A 142 -17.15 14.52 -4.85
N PHE A 143 -16.36 13.75 -5.59
CA PHE A 143 -15.83 12.45 -5.17
C PHE A 143 -14.99 12.54 -3.88
N TYR A 144 -14.04 13.48 -3.81
CA TYR A 144 -13.24 13.66 -2.60
C TYR A 144 -13.99 14.38 -1.49
N SER A 145 -15.00 15.20 -1.78
CA SER A 145 -15.84 15.79 -0.73
C SER A 145 -16.60 14.71 0.04
N VAL A 146 -17.17 13.71 -0.65
CA VAL A 146 -17.88 12.60 0.01
C VAL A 146 -16.97 11.64 0.77
N PHE A 147 -15.71 11.49 0.34
CA PHE A 147 -14.70 10.64 1.00
C PHE A 147 -13.87 11.35 2.06
N SER A 148 -13.84 12.68 2.09
CA SER A 148 -13.12 13.45 3.11
C SER A 148 -14.04 14.00 4.19
N GLY A 149 -15.33 14.17 3.89
CA GLY A 149 -16.28 14.84 4.79
C GLY A 149 -16.18 16.36 4.76
N HIS A 150 -15.28 16.92 3.95
CA HIS A 150 -15.09 18.37 3.74
C HIS A 150 -15.74 18.79 2.43
N ARG A 151 -16.60 19.80 2.47
CA ARG A 151 -17.35 20.27 1.32
C ARG A 151 -16.48 21.16 0.43
N HIS A 152 -16.37 20.81 -0.85
CA HIS A 152 -15.87 21.72 -1.87
C HIS A 152 -17.00 22.66 -2.35
N SER A 153 -16.66 23.89 -2.75
CA SER A 153 -17.63 24.86 -3.30
C SER A 153 -18.34 24.34 -4.55
N GLU A 154 -17.63 23.59 -5.39
CA GLU A 154 -18.14 22.98 -6.63
C GLU A 154 -18.75 21.58 -6.44
N MET A 155 -18.92 21.12 -5.19
CA MET A 155 -19.56 19.83 -4.92
C MET A 155 -21.00 19.84 -5.44
N LYS A 156 -21.29 18.98 -6.43
CA LYS A 156 -22.63 18.86 -7.04
C LYS A 156 -23.69 18.33 -6.06
N GLY A 157 -23.29 17.45 -5.14
CA GLY A 157 -24.16 16.83 -4.15
C GLY A 157 -23.57 15.57 -3.55
N SER A 158 -24.41 14.76 -2.88
CA SER A 158 -24.00 13.55 -2.16
C SER A 158 -24.74 12.28 -2.63
N HIS A 159 -25.28 12.30 -3.84
CA HIS A 159 -25.91 11.15 -4.49
C HIS A 159 -24.98 10.54 -5.54
N PHE A 160 -25.16 9.24 -5.82
CA PHE A 160 -24.36 8.50 -6.78
C PHE A 160 -24.41 9.15 -8.18
N SER A 161 -25.58 9.66 -8.57
CA SER A 161 -25.78 10.46 -9.78
C SER A 161 -24.86 11.67 -9.91
N ASP A 162 -24.49 12.30 -8.80
CA ASP A 162 -23.68 13.52 -8.78
C ASP A 162 -22.21 13.25 -9.16
N LEU A 163 -21.85 11.97 -9.26
CA LEU A 163 -20.56 11.48 -9.75
C LEU A 163 -20.60 11.01 -11.21
N LEU A 164 -21.76 10.98 -11.85
CA LEU A 164 -21.91 10.51 -13.24
C LEU A 164 -21.73 11.67 -14.22
N LYS A 165 -21.36 11.34 -15.47
CA LYS A 165 -21.09 12.33 -16.53
C LYS A 165 -22.35 12.88 -17.20
N ASN A 166 -23.48 12.18 -17.11
CA ASN A 166 -24.67 12.48 -17.91
C ASN A 166 -25.60 13.50 -17.22
N ASP A 167 -25.97 14.55 -17.96
CA ASP A 167 -26.97 15.54 -17.53
C ASP A 167 -28.39 14.93 -17.45
N ASN A 168 -28.65 13.86 -18.21
CA ASN A 168 -29.87 13.06 -18.12
C ASN A 168 -29.74 11.97 -17.05
N VAL A 169 -29.62 12.40 -15.80
CA VAL A 169 -29.53 11.51 -14.65
C VAL A 169 -30.81 10.67 -14.54
N ASN A 170 -30.68 9.38 -14.83
CA ASN A 170 -31.71 8.39 -14.50
C ASN A 170 -32.04 8.48 -13.00
N GLN A 171 -33.32 8.71 -12.66
CA GLN A 171 -33.78 8.80 -11.26
C GLN A 171 -33.36 7.59 -10.41
N ARG A 172 -33.18 6.42 -11.02
CA ARG A 172 -32.68 5.20 -10.35
C ARG A 172 -31.24 5.34 -9.84
N CYS A 173 -30.45 6.25 -10.39
CA CYS A 173 -29.10 6.57 -9.93
C CYS A 173 -29.07 7.54 -8.74
N LYS A 174 -30.21 8.13 -8.35
CA LYS A 174 -30.29 9.13 -7.26
C LYS A 174 -30.35 8.46 -5.87
N VAL A 175 -29.28 7.74 -5.52
CA VAL A 175 -29.11 7.09 -4.20
C VAL A 175 -27.99 7.78 -3.44
N LYS A 176 -28.17 8.00 -2.14
CA LYS A 176 -27.13 8.61 -1.27
C LYS A 176 -25.85 7.78 -1.29
N ILE A 177 -24.73 8.48 -1.41
CA ILE A 177 -23.39 7.88 -1.34
C ILE A 177 -23.10 7.45 0.10
N LYS A 178 -22.44 6.31 0.26
CA LYS A 178 -21.91 5.83 1.54
C LYS A 178 -20.43 5.52 1.37
N ALA A 179 -19.58 6.47 1.71
CA ALA A 179 -18.14 6.36 1.55
C ALA A 179 -17.52 5.70 2.78
N TRP A 180 -16.84 4.57 2.57
CA TRP A 180 -16.11 3.85 3.60
C TRP A 180 -14.64 4.25 3.58
N VAL A 181 -14.18 4.79 4.71
CA VAL A 181 -12.85 5.40 4.87
C VAL A 181 -12.07 4.71 5.97
N ARG A 182 -10.74 4.75 5.89
CA ARG A 182 -9.86 4.20 6.94
C ARG A 182 -9.93 5.03 8.20
N SER A 183 -10.14 4.38 9.34
CA SER A 183 -10.36 5.04 10.63
C SER A 183 -9.25 6.00 11.06
N SER A 184 -7.99 5.74 10.69
CA SER A 184 -6.85 6.56 11.12
C SER A 184 -6.53 7.76 10.23
N GLY A 185 -7.24 7.92 9.11
CA GLY A 185 -7.09 9.05 8.21
C GLY A 185 -5.83 9.05 7.33
N PRO A 186 -5.70 10.03 6.41
CA PRO A 186 -4.62 10.11 5.41
C PRO A 186 -3.20 10.25 5.96
N THR A 187 -3.00 10.72 7.19
CA THR A 187 -1.64 10.96 7.73
C THR A 187 -1.04 9.75 8.44
N LYS A 188 -1.88 8.79 8.86
CA LYS A 188 -1.47 7.55 9.54
C LYS A 188 -1.65 6.31 8.68
N SER A 189 -2.71 6.26 7.88
CA SER A 189 -2.99 5.12 6.99
C SER A 189 -2.33 5.30 5.63
N GLY A 190 -1.33 4.48 5.30
CA GLY A 190 -0.69 4.51 3.98
C GLY A 190 -1.66 4.25 2.82
N THR A 191 -2.76 3.54 3.06
CA THR A 191 -3.82 3.34 2.06
C THR A 191 -4.65 4.61 1.88
N ALA A 192 -4.97 5.33 2.96
CA ALA A 192 -5.66 6.62 2.86
C ALA A 192 -4.75 7.71 2.28
N THR A 193 -3.46 7.73 2.62
CA THR A 193 -2.46 8.63 2.01
C THR A 193 -2.44 8.44 0.49
N ALA A 194 -2.31 7.19 0.03
CA ALA A 194 -2.33 6.87 -1.39
C ALA A 194 -3.65 7.24 -2.07
N PHE A 195 -4.78 7.09 -1.35
CA PHE A 195 -6.08 7.51 -1.84
C PHE A 195 -6.15 9.02 -2.07
N VAL A 196 -5.68 9.86 -1.14
CA VAL A 196 -5.71 11.33 -1.29
C VAL A 196 -4.57 11.91 -2.14
N ASN A 197 -3.56 11.11 -2.47
CA ASN A 197 -2.51 11.46 -3.43
C ASN A 197 -2.87 11.06 -4.87
N ASN A 198 -4.16 11.08 -5.19
CA ASN A 198 -4.63 10.87 -6.55
C ASN A 198 -4.17 12.01 -7.47
N PRO A 199 -3.52 11.71 -8.60
CA PRO A 199 -2.93 12.74 -9.45
C PRO A 199 -3.96 13.66 -10.12
N ILE A 200 -5.22 13.24 -10.27
CA ILE A 200 -6.30 14.14 -10.71
C ILE A 200 -6.57 15.20 -9.64
N LEU A 201 -6.69 14.77 -8.39
CA LEU A 201 -6.93 15.66 -7.24
C LEU A 201 -5.74 16.59 -7.01
N THR A 202 -4.52 16.06 -7.02
CA THR A 202 -3.31 16.85 -6.72
C THR A 202 -2.85 17.74 -7.87
N SER A 203 -3.38 17.53 -9.09
CA SER A 203 -3.16 18.46 -10.20
C SER A 203 -3.93 19.77 -10.05
N GLN A 204 -4.93 19.81 -9.17
CA GLN A 204 -5.56 21.06 -8.77
C GLN A 204 -4.58 21.85 -7.90
N THR A 205 -4.51 23.16 -8.09
CA THR A 205 -3.50 24.04 -7.50
C THR A 205 -3.29 23.76 -6.01
N SER A 206 -2.03 23.50 -5.63
CA SER A 206 -1.59 23.11 -4.27
C SER A 206 -1.92 24.13 -3.16
N HIS A 207 -2.39 25.32 -3.55
CA HIS A 207 -2.80 26.43 -2.68
C HIS A 207 -4.30 26.40 -2.35
N ASN A 208 -5.02 25.36 -2.77
CA ASN A 208 -6.43 25.19 -2.41
C ASN A 208 -6.56 24.73 -0.94
N GLU A 209 -7.13 25.57 -0.08
CA GLU A 209 -7.39 25.28 1.34
C GLU A 209 -8.20 23.97 1.52
N TRP A 210 -9.15 23.69 0.62
CA TRP A 210 -9.92 22.45 0.66
C TRP A 210 -9.04 21.22 0.44
N LEU A 211 -8.07 21.28 -0.48
CA LEU A 211 -7.16 20.16 -0.71
C LEU A 211 -6.33 19.84 0.55
N GLN A 212 -5.93 20.87 1.30
CA GLN A 212 -5.24 20.68 2.59
C GLN A 212 -6.15 20.02 3.62
N LYS A 213 -7.45 20.40 3.67
CA LYS A 213 -8.46 19.73 4.52
C LYS A 213 -8.64 18.26 4.14
N VAL A 214 -8.72 17.94 2.84
CA VAL A 214 -8.82 16.56 2.34
C VAL A 214 -7.63 15.70 2.76
N LYS A 215 -6.42 16.28 2.80
CA LYS A 215 -5.18 15.60 3.22
C LYS A 215 -4.93 15.63 4.73
N SER A 216 -5.77 16.30 5.50
CA SER A 216 -5.60 16.45 6.95
C SER A 216 -5.77 15.13 7.72
N PRO A 217 -5.27 15.03 8.97
CA PRO A 217 -5.41 13.81 9.78
C PRO A 217 -6.86 13.40 10.05
N SER A 218 -7.79 14.37 10.05
CA SER A 218 -9.17 14.19 10.48
C SER A 218 -10.14 14.38 9.33
N TYR A 219 -11.09 13.48 9.22
CA TYR A 219 -12.21 13.65 8.31
C TYR A 219 -13.13 14.78 8.78
N GLY A 220 -13.73 15.48 7.82
CA GLY A 220 -14.72 16.53 8.06
C GLY A 220 -16.08 15.96 8.45
N ASN A 221 -16.95 16.83 8.93
CA ASN A 221 -18.33 16.51 9.31
C ASN A 221 -19.38 17.28 8.47
N GLU A 222 -18.93 18.03 7.47
CA GLU A 222 -19.76 18.86 6.59
C GLU A 222 -20.57 17.99 5.62
N VAL A 223 -19.99 16.86 5.18
CA VAL A 223 -20.64 15.86 4.33
C VAL A 223 -20.91 14.57 5.11
N LYS A 224 -22.19 14.33 5.44
CA LYS A 224 -22.63 13.19 6.28
C LYS A 224 -22.80 11.89 5.49
N THR A 225 -21.75 11.45 4.78
CA THR A 225 -21.74 10.20 3.99
C THR A 225 -20.68 9.19 4.42
N LEU A 226 -19.91 9.50 5.47
CA LEU A 226 -18.74 8.74 5.90
C LEU A 226 -19.08 7.58 6.84
N PHE A 227 -18.42 6.45 6.60
CA PHE A 227 -18.40 5.27 7.46
C PHE A 227 -16.95 4.84 7.69
N TYR A 228 -16.60 4.50 8.93
CA TYR A 228 -15.23 4.16 9.28
C TYR A 228 -14.98 2.66 9.17
N ALA A 229 -13.86 2.31 8.54
CA ALA A 229 -13.39 0.96 8.33
C ALA A 229 -12.00 0.78 8.97
N PRO A 230 -11.69 -0.42 9.50
CA PRO A 230 -10.37 -0.73 10.05
C PRO A 230 -9.21 -0.57 9.03
N GLU A 231 -7.98 -0.53 9.53
CA GLU A 231 -6.79 -0.36 8.66
C GLU A 231 -6.45 -1.58 7.81
N SER A 232 -6.71 -2.80 8.32
CA SER A 232 -6.53 -4.02 7.53
C SER A 232 -7.47 -4.03 6.33
N ASN A 233 -6.96 -4.30 5.12
CA ASN A 233 -7.77 -4.41 3.91
C ASN A 233 -8.87 -5.48 4.04
N ALA A 234 -8.54 -6.63 4.64
CA ALA A 234 -9.49 -7.71 4.84
C ALA A 234 -10.62 -7.31 5.82
N LEU A 235 -10.26 -6.69 6.95
CA LEU A 235 -11.25 -6.24 7.93
C LEU A 235 -12.11 -5.10 7.38
N ALA A 236 -11.52 -4.14 6.67
CA ALA A 236 -12.28 -3.07 6.03
C ALA A 236 -13.25 -3.58 4.98
N PHE A 237 -12.83 -4.51 4.13
CA PHE A 237 -13.71 -5.12 3.15
C PHE A 237 -14.82 -5.93 3.82
N SER A 238 -14.52 -6.68 4.89
CA SER A 238 -15.53 -7.39 5.68
C SER A 238 -16.57 -6.43 6.29
N HIS A 239 -16.12 -5.32 6.89
CA HIS A 239 -17.01 -4.29 7.43
C HIS A 239 -17.87 -3.63 6.35
N PHE A 240 -17.27 -3.32 5.19
CA PHE A 240 -17.95 -2.79 4.02
C PHE A 240 -19.04 -3.74 3.50
N VAL A 241 -18.71 -5.03 3.35
CA VAL A 241 -19.64 -6.05 2.86
C VAL A 241 -20.76 -6.32 3.87
N LYS A 242 -20.46 -6.38 5.17
CA LYS A 242 -21.46 -6.59 6.24
C LYS A 242 -22.54 -5.50 6.25
N ASN A 243 -22.18 -4.27 5.85
CA ASN A 243 -23.07 -3.12 5.84
C ASN A 243 -23.43 -2.68 4.41
N LEU A 244 -23.28 -3.57 3.44
CA LEU A 244 -23.35 -3.24 2.04
C LEU A 244 -24.75 -2.77 1.64
N ARG A 245 -24.84 -1.54 1.13
CA ARG A 245 -26.05 -1.00 0.50
C ARG A 245 -25.72 -0.35 -0.84
N GLU A 246 -26.73 -0.11 -1.65
CA GLU A 246 -26.58 0.69 -2.87
C GLU A 246 -25.95 2.05 -2.56
N GLY A 247 -25.09 2.54 -3.46
CA GLY A 247 -24.31 3.75 -3.24
C GLY A 247 -23.10 3.58 -2.32
N SER A 248 -22.85 2.40 -1.75
CA SER A 248 -21.64 2.17 -0.94
C SER A 248 -20.39 2.13 -1.81
N MET A 249 -19.34 2.80 -1.35
CA MET A 249 -18.04 2.86 -2.01
C MET A 249 -16.92 2.70 -0.99
N ILE A 250 -15.83 2.04 -1.38
CA ILE A 250 -14.62 1.90 -0.57
C ILE A 250 -13.40 1.96 -1.48
N TYR A 251 -12.34 2.64 -1.03
CA TYR A 251 -11.05 2.56 -1.71
C TYR A 251 -10.21 1.38 -1.20
N LEU A 252 -9.65 0.63 -2.15
CA LEU A 252 -8.86 -0.56 -1.88
C LEU A 252 -7.66 -0.59 -2.82
N PRO A 253 -6.52 -1.15 -2.40
CA PRO A 253 -5.43 -1.43 -3.32
C PRO A 253 -5.83 -2.51 -4.34
N SER A 254 -5.30 -2.41 -5.56
CA SER A 254 -5.63 -3.29 -6.67
C SER A 254 -5.28 -4.75 -6.38
N SER A 255 -4.19 -5.01 -5.66
CA SER A 255 -3.77 -6.37 -5.26
C SER A 255 -4.88 -7.11 -4.51
N PHE A 256 -5.48 -6.44 -3.53
CA PHE A 256 -6.55 -6.98 -2.71
C PHE A 256 -7.81 -7.21 -3.56
N VAL A 257 -8.15 -6.25 -4.42
CA VAL A 257 -9.31 -6.35 -5.32
C VAL A 257 -9.18 -7.53 -6.28
N PHE A 258 -8.02 -7.72 -6.90
CA PHE A 258 -7.82 -8.79 -7.88
C PHE A 258 -7.70 -10.17 -7.24
N THR A 259 -7.09 -10.25 -6.05
CA THR A 259 -7.08 -11.47 -5.23
C THR A 259 -8.50 -11.90 -4.87
N ASN A 260 -9.38 -10.94 -4.58
CA ASN A 260 -10.77 -11.18 -4.15
C ASN A 260 -11.81 -10.98 -5.27
N TRP A 261 -11.38 -11.00 -6.54
CA TRP A 261 -12.22 -10.63 -7.68
C TRP A 261 -13.53 -11.44 -7.77
N SER A 262 -13.45 -12.74 -7.47
CA SER A 262 -14.62 -13.63 -7.48
C SER A 262 -15.70 -13.17 -6.50
N ILE A 263 -15.31 -12.82 -5.27
CA ILE A 263 -16.22 -12.34 -4.23
C ILE A 263 -16.80 -10.97 -4.60
N ILE A 264 -15.96 -10.06 -5.12
CA ILE A 264 -16.39 -8.74 -5.59
C ILE A 264 -17.49 -8.86 -6.64
N ARG A 265 -17.30 -9.72 -7.65
CA ARG A 265 -18.33 -9.97 -8.67
C ARG A 265 -19.58 -10.65 -8.11
N LYS A 266 -19.43 -11.66 -7.24
CA LYS A 266 -20.57 -12.39 -6.63
C LYS A 266 -21.48 -11.45 -5.81
N LEU A 267 -20.91 -10.44 -5.16
CA LEU A 267 -21.65 -9.42 -4.42
C LEU A 267 -22.26 -8.35 -5.32
N GLY A 268 -22.07 -8.44 -6.64
CA GLY A 268 -22.51 -7.45 -7.62
C GLY A 268 -21.88 -6.08 -7.37
N LEU A 269 -20.63 -6.06 -6.95
CA LEU A 269 -19.80 -4.86 -6.85
C LEU A 269 -19.10 -4.61 -8.18
N LYS A 270 -18.83 -3.34 -8.46
CA LYS A 270 -18.04 -2.89 -9.60
C LYS A 270 -16.78 -2.19 -9.14
N VAL A 271 -15.79 -2.11 -10.03
CA VAL A 271 -14.58 -1.32 -9.84
C VAL A 271 -14.68 -0.05 -10.69
N ALA A 272 -14.41 1.10 -10.09
CA ALA A 272 -14.50 2.38 -10.77
C ALA A 272 -13.43 2.47 -11.88
N LYS A 273 -13.79 3.10 -12.99
CA LYS A 273 -12.85 3.46 -14.04
C LYS A 273 -12.12 4.75 -13.65
N PHE A 274 -10.99 5.01 -14.28
CA PHE A 274 -10.18 6.20 -14.06
C PHE A 274 -9.92 6.91 -15.38
N LYS A 275 -10.10 8.24 -15.42
CA LYS A 275 -9.87 9.08 -16.61
C LYS A 275 -9.01 10.28 -16.22
N GLN A 276 -7.71 10.21 -16.48
CA GLN A 276 -6.80 11.35 -16.28
C GLN A 276 -6.56 12.16 -17.56
N SER A 277 -6.48 11.49 -18.71
CA SER A 277 -6.41 12.07 -20.05
C SER A 277 -7.70 11.74 -20.81
N GLU A 278 -7.71 11.78 -22.15
CA GLU A 278 -8.91 11.44 -22.92
C GLU A 278 -9.35 9.97 -22.82
N SER A 279 -8.48 9.09 -22.32
CA SER A 279 -8.79 7.66 -22.22
C SER A 279 -9.38 7.26 -20.86
N GLU A 280 -10.51 6.54 -20.88
CA GLU A 280 -11.03 5.84 -19.71
C GLU A 280 -10.32 4.50 -19.51
N ILE A 281 -9.82 4.27 -18.32
CA ILE A 281 -9.06 3.07 -17.99
C ILE A 281 -9.88 2.21 -17.02
N SER A 282 -10.15 0.98 -17.43
CA SER A 282 -10.77 -0.04 -16.58
C SER A 282 -9.69 -1.00 -16.09
N LEU A 283 -9.49 -1.09 -14.78
CA LEU A 283 -8.53 -2.01 -14.19
C LEU A 283 -9.13 -3.40 -13.99
N SER A 284 -8.32 -4.42 -14.26
CA SER A 284 -8.63 -5.83 -14.05
C SER A 284 -7.37 -6.63 -13.72
N LYS A 285 -7.56 -7.86 -13.25
CA LYS A 285 -6.48 -8.83 -13.01
C LYS A 285 -5.58 -9.05 -14.23
N HIS A 286 -6.11 -8.89 -15.44
CA HIS A 286 -5.39 -9.22 -16.68
C HIS A 286 -4.69 -8.02 -17.34
N ASN A 287 -5.10 -6.79 -17.05
CA ASN A 287 -4.59 -5.61 -17.75
C ASN A 287 -3.88 -4.58 -16.85
N PHE A 288 -3.87 -4.74 -15.51
CA PHE A 288 -3.19 -3.79 -14.64
C PHE A 288 -1.71 -3.56 -15.03
N LYS A 289 -1.08 -4.64 -15.54
CA LYS A 289 0.24 -4.68 -16.21
C LYS A 289 0.44 -3.56 -17.22
N SER A 290 -0.28 -3.73 -18.32
CA SER A 290 -0.19 -2.90 -19.52
C SER A 290 -0.77 -1.50 -19.33
N GLN A 291 -1.58 -1.29 -18.29
CA GLN A 291 -2.16 0.01 -17.97
C GLN A 291 -1.31 0.87 -17.05
N SER A 292 -0.24 0.34 -16.44
CA SER A 292 0.60 1.06 -15.47
C SER A 292 1.18 2.40 -15.99
N GLY A 293 1.50 2.50 -17.29
CA GLY A 293 1.95 3.76 -17.90
C GLY A 293 0.85 4.81 -18.10
N LYS A 294 -0.43 4.41 -18.07
CA LYS A 294 -1.59 5.30 -18.28
C LYS A 294 -2.37 5.54 -16.98
N TYR A 295 -2.28 4.61 -16.02
CA TYR A 295 -2.93 4.64 -14.72
C TYR A 295 -1.90 4.95 -13.64
N ASN A 296 -1.79 6.22 -13.28
CA ASN A 296 -0.80 6.71 -12.31
C ASN A 296 -1.37 7.00 -10.92
N TRP A 297 -2.61 6.56 -10.64
CA TRP A 297 -3.09 6.56 -9.26
C TRP A 297 -2.53 5.34 -8.52
N GLU A 298 -1.31 5.51 -8.02
CA GLU A 298 -0.50 4.43 -7.47
C GLU A 298 0.16 4.82 -6.15
N ARG A 299 0.69 3.82 -5.44
CA ARG A 299 1.61 4.00 -4.32
C ARG A 299 2.83 3.12 -4.48
N GLN A 300 3.93 3.54 -3.88
CA GLN A 300 5.18 2.80 -3.87
C GLN A 300 5.32 1.96 -2.61
N PHE A 301 5.90 0.78 -2.76
CA PHE A 301 6.32 -0.09 -1.65
C PHE A 301 7.83 0.07 -1.50
N ASN A 302 8.24 0.80 -0.47
CA ASN A 302 9.62 1.19 -0.24
C ASN A 302 10.17 0.47 0.99
N LEU A 303 11.31 -0.20 0.82
CA LEU A 303 12.13 -0.73 1.90
C LEU A 303 13.22 0.30 2.23
N LEU A 304 13.25 0.79 3.46
CA LEU A 304 14.24 1.78 3.91
C LEU A 304 15.19 1.14 4.90
N TYR A 305 16.46 1.51 4.82
CA TYR A 305 17.51 1.02 5.72
C TYR A 305 18.67 2.00 5.78
N SER A 306 19.46 1.96 6.85
CA SER A 306 20.72 2.71 6.95
C SER A 306 21.85 1.95 6.27
N VAL A 307 22.64 2.63 5.43
CA VAL A 307 23.83 2.01 4.81
C VAL A 307 24.78 1.45 5.86
N ASP A 308 25.01 2.19 6.95
CA ASP A 308 25.96 1.78 7.98
C ASP A 308 25.50 0.49 8.69
N THR A 309 24.18 0.30 8.85
CA THR A 309 23.61 -0.95 9.39
C THR A 309 23.77 -2.13 8.43
N ILE A 310 23.75 -1.89 7.12
CA ILE A 310 23.90 -2.94 6.10
C ILE A 310 25.37 -3.29 5.86
N THR A 311 26.27 -2.31 5.79
CA THR A 311 27.70 -2.55 5.53
C THR A 311 28.40 -3.20 6.72
N GLY A 312 27.93 -2.95 7.94
CA GLY A 312 28.44 -3.58 9.16
C GLY A 312 28.02 -5.04 9.37
N ASP A 313 27.09 -5.58 8.57
CA ASP A 313 26.56 -6.95 8.70
C ASP A 313 26.38 -7.61 7.32
N SER A 314 27.27 -8.55 6.99
CA SER A 314 27.25 -9.27 5.71
C SER A 314 25.94 -10.01 5.44
N GLY A 315 25.24 -10.46 6.48
CA GLY A 315 23.94 -11.11 6.35
C GLY A 315 22.84 -10.14 5.96
N LYS A 316 22.86 -8.90 6.50
CA LYS A 316 21.91 -7.85 6.10
C LYS A 316 22.15 -7.40 4.66
N ASN A 317 23.41 -7.31 4.24
CA ASN A 317 23.76 -7.01 2.84
C ASN A 317 23.23 -8.10 1.89
N LYS A 318 23.49 -9.38 2.22
CA LYS A 318 22.98 -10.52 1.45
C LYS A 318 21.45 -10.53 1.38
N LEU A 319 20.77 -10.21 2.49
CA LEU A 319 19.32 -10.11 2.53
C LEU A 319 18.78 -9.00 1.62
N VAL A 320 19.38 -7.80 1.65
CA VAL A 320 18.96 -6.69 0.78
C VAL A 320 19.16 -7.03 -0.69
N LYS A 321 20.29 -7.64 -1.05
CA LYS A 321 20.55 -8.14 -2.41
C LYS A 321 19.51 -9.16 -2.83
N TYR A 322 19.27 -10.17 -2.00
CA TYR A 322 18.25 -11.18 -2.26
C TYR A 322 16.87 -10.56 -2.49
N ILE A 323 16.45 -9.61 -1.63
CA ILE A 323 15.16 -8.92 -1.78
C ILE A 323 15.09 -8.23 -3.15
N ALA A 324 16.11 -7.48 -3.54
CA ALA A 324 16.14 -6.76 -4.80
C ALA A 324 16.08 -7.71 -6.02
N GLU A 325 16.88 -8.78 -6.01
CA GLU A 325 16.91 -9.79 -7.07
C GLU A 325 15.58 -10.52 -7.22
N ASN A 326 14.81 -10.67 -6.13
CA ASN A 326 13.56 -11.42 -6.10
C ASN A 326 12.29 -10.55 -6.16
N VAL A 327 12.43 -9.23 -6.34
CA VAL A 327 11.29 -8.30 -6.46
C VAL A 327 10.28 -8.73 -7.53
N GLY A 328 10.74 -9.36 -8.61
CA GLY A 328 9.87 -9.87 -9.68
C GLY A 328 8.78 -10.84 -9.19
N SER A 329 9.03 -11.60 -8.11
CA SER A 329 8.06 -12.53 -7.52
C SER A 329 6.80 -11.84 -6.96
N LEU A 330 6.88 -10.54 -6.65
CA LEU A 330 5.76 -9.75 -6.13
C LEU A 330 4.61 -9.60 -7.13
N GLU A 331 4.84 -9.90 -8.41
CA GLU A 331 3.79 -9.97 -9.42
C GLU A 331 2.67 -10.94 -9.06
N VAL A 332 2.98 -12.04 -8.35
CA VAL A 332 1.97 -13.03 -7.95
C VAL A 332 0.91 -12.44 -7.02
N LEU A 333 1.25 -11.32 -6.35
CA LEU A 333 0.37 -10.53 -5.51
C LEU A 333 -0.33 -9.39 -6.29
N HIS A 334 -0.21 -9.37 -7.61
CA HIS A 334 -0.71 -8.30 -8.48
C HIS A 334 -0.12 -6.92 -8.16
N LEU A 335 1.13 -6.90 -7.74
CA LEU A 335 1.95 -5.70 -7.66
C LEU A 335 2.69 -5.51 -9.00
N ILE A 336 3.13 -4.29 -9.29
CA ILE A 336 3.99 -3.97 -10.43
C ILE A 336 5.43 -3.92 -9.91
N PRO A 337 6.24 -4.97 -10.11
CA PRO A 337 7.60 -5.02 -9.56
C PRO A 337 8.49 -3.94 -10.15
N ASN A 338 9.39 -3.38 -9.34
CA ASN A 338 10.43 -2.49 -9.81
C ASN A 338 11.71 -3.27 -10.14
N ASN A 339 11.72 -3.94 -11.30
CA ASN A 339 12.86 -4.78 -11.72
C ASN A 339 14.16 -3.99 -11.95
N GLY A 340 14.10 -2.66 -12.05
CA GLY A 340 15.28 -1.79 -12.18
C GLY A 340 15.99 -1.50 -10.85
N CYS A 341 15.44 -1.94 -9.71
CA CYS A 341 15.98 -1.63 -8.39
C CYS A 341 17.37 -2.24 -8.12
N CYS A 342 17.75 -3.31 -8.85
CA CYS A 342 19.02 -4.02 -8.68
C CYS A 342 20.25 -3.18 -9.11
N ASN A 343 20.09 -2.30 -10.09
CA ASN A 343 21.20 -1.49 -10.64
C ASN A 343 21.79 -0.49 -9.61
N GLU A 344 21.03 -0.14 -8.57
CA GLU A 344 21.50 0.75 -7.51
C GLU A 344 22.38 0.02 -6.47
N ILE A 345 22.20 -1.29 -6.32
CA ILE A 345 22.93 -2.11 -5.33
C ILE A 345 24.29 -2.55 -5.89
N GLU A 346 24.41 -2.87 -7.18
CA GLU A 346 25.68 -3.25 -7.83
C GLU A 346 26.74 -2.13 -7.80
N LYS A 347 26.30 -0.86 -7.79
CA LYS A 347 27.19 0.30 -7.62
C LYS A 347 27.86 0.36 -6.23
N TRP A 348 27.36 -0.39 -5.24
CA TRP A 348 27.91 -0.40 -3.87
C TRP A 348 29.08 -1.37 -3.72
N ASP A 349 29.03 -2.52 -4.40
CA ASP A 349 30.13 -3.49 -4.38
C ASP A 349 31.40 -2.93 -5.04
N THR A 350 31.25 -2.10 -6.07
CA THR A 350 32.40 -1.46 -6.74
C THR A 350 33.07 -0.39 -5.89
N THR A 351 32.34 0.29 -5.00
CA THR A 351 32.93 1.26 -4.08
C THR A 351 33.61 0.59 -2.89
N LEU A 352 33.02 -0.49 -2.33
CA LEU A 352 33.61 -1.28 -1.24
C LEU A 352 34.91 -1.98 -1.65
N ASN A 353 34.95 -2.58 -2.85
CA ASN A 353 36.17 -3.20 -3.38
C ASN A 353 37.28 -2.18 -3.68
N SER A 354 36.93 -0.91 -3.93
CA SER A 354 37.92 0.16 -4.16
C SER A 354 38.55 0.72 -2.88
N SER A 355 37.83 0.67 -1.75
CA SER A 355 38.35 1.10 -0.44
C SER A 355 39.24 0.04 0.21
N ASP A 356 38.93 -1.25 0.04
CA ASP A 356 39.76 -2.35 0.56
C ASP A 356 41.06 -2.56 -0.24
N GLN A 357 41.13 -2.07 -1.49
CA GLN A 357 42.39 -2.03 -2.25
C GLN A 357 43.29 -0.83 -1.92
N LYS A 358 42.77 0.20 -1.25
CA LYS A 358 43.56 1.36 -0.81
C LYS A 358 44.12 1.22 0.61
N SER A 359 43.62 0.29 1.41
CA SER A 359 44.16 -0.04 2.75
C SER A 359 45.23 -1.14 2.73
N ARG A 360 45.55 -1.69 1.55
CA ARG A 360 46.59 -2.72 1.32
C ARG A 360 47.71 -2.25 0.37
N LYS A 361 48.08 -0.97 0.43
CA LYS A 361 49.30 -0.47 -0.23
C LYS A 361 50.18 0.26 0.75
#